data_AF-A0A7S0UJY4-F1
#
_entry.id   AF-A0A7S0UJY4-F1
#
_cell.length_a   1.000
_cell.length_b   1.000
_cell.length_c   1.000
_cell.angle_alpha   90.00
_cell.angle_beta   90.00
_cell.angle_gamma   90.00
#
_symmetry.space_group_name_H-M   'P 1'
#
loop_
_entity.id
_entity.type
_entity.pdbx_description
1 polymer ?
#
loop_
_entity_poly.entity_id
_entity_poly.type
_entity_poly.pdbx_seq_one_letter_code
_entity_poly.pdbx_strand_id
1 'polypeptide(L)'
;NVESEIIPSFNAEQILALDGSLDDYITSLCSVLSVDNLFPSVRSGLEMAILSLASCKVGTPIHQALVSNDPQSGSLSSSISMLPLNGLITRSQPPSLGVSDQKKSYDSWKVKIGHQSLSVDIDALENALVDTNGNGGNVRADANR
;
A
#
# COMPACT_ATOMS: atom_id res chain seq x y z
N ASN A 1 3.72 -31.07 -30.09
CA ASN A 1 5.10 -30.71 -29.72
C ASN A 1 5.04 -29.37 -29.03
N VAL A 2 4.80 -29.39 -27.72
CA VAL A 2 4.97 -28.22 -26.88
C VAL A 2 6.48 -28.11 -26.71
N GLU A 3 7.12 -27.23 -27.47
CA GLU A 3 8.48 -26.79 -27.14
C GLU A 3 8.45 -26.46 -25.65
N SER A 4 9.36 -27.04 -24.89
CA SER A 4 9.48 -26.81 -23.45
C SER A 4 9.64 -25.32 -23.23
N GLU A 5 8.53 -24.62 -23.00
CA GLU A 5 8.51 -23.20 -22.65
C GLU A 5 9.44 -23.05 -21.45
N ILE A 6 10.54 -22.34 -21.66
CA ILE A 6 11.54 -22.12 -20.63
C ILE A 6 10.91 -21.15 -19.64
N ILE A 7 10.24 -21.71 -18.63
CA ILE A 7 9.70 -20.95 -17.51
C ILE A 7 10.88 -20.20 -16.87
N PRO A 8 10.79 -18.88 -16.66
CA PRO A 8 11.87 -18.12 -16.07
C PRO A 8 12.23 -18.67 -14.69
N SER A 9 13.53 -18.68 -14.38
CA SER A 9 14.03 -19.18 -13.11
C SER A 9 13.56 -18.28 -11.95
N PHE A 10 13.03 -18.90 -10.90
CA PHE A 10 12.55 -18.19 -9.72
C PHE A 10 13.58 -18.21 -8.58
N ASN A 11 14.34 -17.12 -8.47
CA ASN A 11 15.26 -16.86 -7.35
C ASN A 11 14.63 -15.87 -6.36
N ALA A 12 14.19 -16.37 -5.20
CA ALA A 12 13.50 -15.54 -4.21
C ALA A 12 14.40 -14.46 -3.60
N GLU A 13 15.65 -14.77 -3.29
CA GLU A 13 16.58 -13.83 -2.66
C GLU A 13 16.86 -12.65 -3.59
N GLN A 14 17.11 -12.93 -4.88
CA GLN A 14 17.29 -11.89 -5.90
C GLN A 14 16.03 -11.06 -6.14
N ILE A 15 14.86 -11.70 -6.22
CA ILE A 15 13.57 -10.97 -6.33
C ILE A 15 13.37 -10.02 -5.13
N LEU A 16 13.74 -10.45 -3.93
CA LEU A 16 13.61 -9.67 -2.70
C LEU A 16 14.70 -8.61 -2.53
N ALA A 17 15.81 -8.69 -3.28
CA ALA A 17 16.92 -7.74 -3.23
C ALA A 17 16.58 -6.37 -3.84
N LEU A 18 15.46 -6.26 -4.58
CA LEU A 18 15.00 -5.02 -5.24
C LEU A 18 16.05 -4.40 -6.17
N ASP A 19 16.90 -5.23 -6.79
CA ASP A 19 18.01 -4.83 -7.66
C ASP A 19 17.65 -4.79 -9.17
N GLY A 20 16.38 -4.98 -9.50
CA GLY A 20 15.87 -5.13 -10.86
C GLY A 20 15.42 -6.55 -11.20
N SER A 21 15.84 -7.56 -10.44
CA SER A 21 15.52 -8.98 -10.71
C SER A 21 14.02 -9.29 -10.77
N LEU A 22 13.19 -8.54 -10.03
CA LEU A 22 11.72 -8.66 -10.10
C LEU A 22 11.18 -8.23 -11.47
N ASP A 23 11.69 -7.12 -12.01
CA ASP A 23 11.26 -6.61 -13.32
C ASP A 23 11.71 -7.56 -14.44
N ASP A 24 12.95 -8.06 -14.36
CA ASP A 24 13.47 -9.03 -15.31
C ASP A 24 12.64 -10.32 -15.33
N TYR A 25 12.25 -10.80 -14.14
CA TYR A 25 11.39 -11.98 -14.01
C TYR A 25 10.00 -11.75 -14.60
N ILE A 26 9.36 -10.61 -14.30
CA ILE A 26 8.04 -10.26 -14.85
C ILE A 26 8.09 -10.11 -16.35
N THR A 27 9.11 -9.43 -16.88
CA THR A 27 9.31 -9.23 -18.32
C THR A 27 9.49 -10.57 -19.02
N SER A 28 10.30 -11.46 -18.46
CA SER A 28 10.49 -12.82 -18.99
C SER A 28 9.20 -13.63 -18.95
N LEU A 29 8.43 -13.56 -17.86
CA LEU A 29 7.15 -14.24 -17.74
C LEU A 29 6.13 -13.71 -18.76
N CYS A 30 6.05 -12.39 -18.95
CA CYS A 30 5.18 -11.78 -19.94
C CYS A 30 5.56 -12.19 -21.37
N SER A 31 6.87 -12.27 -21.65
CA SER A 31 7.36 -12.75 -22.95
C SER A 31 6.94 -14.19 -23.23
N VAL A 32 7.01 -15.09 -22.25
CA VAL A 32 6.55 -16.48 -22.40
C VAL A 32 5.04 -16.54 -22.66
N LEU A 33 4.27 -15.72 -21.94
CA LEU A 33 2.82 -15.67 -22.08
C LEU A 33 2.34 -14.87 -23.29
N SER A 34 3.25 -14.31 -24.09
CA SER A 34 2.95 -13.40 -25.21
C SER A 34 2.03 -12.24 -24.79
N VAL A 35 2.27 -11.69 -23.59
CA VAL A 35 1.54 -10.55 -23.05
C VAL A 35 2.39 -9.30 -23.17
N ASP A 36 1.98 -8.40 -24.05
CA ASP A 36 2.63 -7.10 -24.20
C ASP A 36 1.93 -6.03 -23.33
N ASN A 37 2.73 -5.13 -22.75
CA ASN A 37 2.28 -3.89 -22.10
C ASN A 37 1.16 -4.07 -21.06
N LEU A 38 1.54 -4.54 -19.88
CA LEU A 38 0.62 -4.62 -18.74
C LEU A 38 0.08 -3.24 -18.34
N PHE A 39 -1.23 -3.17 -18.07
CA PHE A 39 -1.79 -2.05 -17.34
C PHE A 39 -1.08 -1.90 -15.98
N PRO A 40 -0.83 -0.68 -15.48
CA PRO A 40 -0.12 -0.47 -14.23
C PRO A 40 -0.71 -1.25 -13.05
N SER A 41 -2.03 -1.34 -12.95
CA SER A 41 -2.71 -2.11 -11.90
C SER A 41 -2.46 -3.62 -11.99
N VAL A 42 -2.42 -4.19 -13.20
CA VAL A 42 -2.12 -5.62 -13.42
C VAL A 42 -0.68 -5.89 -13.07
N ARG A 43 0.24 -5.02 -13.51
CA ARG A 43 1.66 -5.11 -13.19
C ARG A 43 1.89 -5.07 -11.68
N SER A 44 1.33 -4.10 -10.97
CA SER A 44 1.45 -4.02 -9.52
C SER A 44 0.88 -5.26 -8.81
N GLY A 45 -0.22 -5.82 -9.32
CA GLY A 45 -0.77 -7.08 -8.81
C GLY A 45 0.19 -8.26 -8.95
N LEU A 46 0.86 -8.37 -10.11
CA LEU A 46 1.89 -9.40 -10.35
C LEU A 46 3.12 -9.19 -9.46
N GLU A 47 3.63 -7.95 -9.37
CA GLU A 47 4.75 -7.59 -8.50
C GLU A 47 4.47 -8.01 -7.05
N MET A 48 3.30 -7.66 -6.51
CA MET A 48 2.91 -8.03 -5.14
C MET A 48 2.77 -9.55 -4.96
N ALA A 49 2.18 -10.26 -5.92
CA ALA A 49 2.03 -11.71 -5.85
C ALA A 49 3.39 -12.42 -5.87
N ILE A 50 4.31 -12.00 -6.74
CA ILE A 50 5.65 -12.55 -6.88
C ILE A 50 6.48 -12.27 -5.61
N LEU A 51 6.43 -11.05 -5.08
CA LEU A 51 7.07 -10.71 -3.81
C LEU A 51 6.50 -11.53 -2.64
N SER A 52 5.18 -11.74 -2.61
CA SER A 52 4.54 -12.60 -1.61
C SER A 52 5.09 -14.03 -1.69
N LEU A 53 5.15 -14.62 -2.89
CA LEU A 53 5.71 -15.97 -3.10
C LEU A 53 7.18 -16.04 -2.70
N ALA A 54 7.98 -15.03 -3.04
CA ALA A 54 9.38 -14.96 -2.67
C ALA A 54 9.55 -14.92 -1.14
N SER A 55 8.76 -14.08 -0.45
CA SER A 55 8.75 -14.01 1.01
C SER A 55 8.37 -15.33 1.68
N CYS A 56 7.36 -16.04 1.14
CA CYS A 56 6.99 -17.37 1.62
C CYS A 56 8.11 -18.39 1.41
N LYS A 57 8.85 -18.32 0.29
CA LYS A 57 9.95 -19.24 -0.01
C LYS A 57 11.14 -19.05 0.94
N VAL A 58 11.41 -17.83 1.39
CA VAL A 58 12.46 -17.54 2.40
C VAL A 58 11.96 -17.65 3.84
N GLY A 59 10.67 -17.91 4.05
CA GLY A 59 10.09 -18.18 5.37
C GLY A 59 9.96 -16.95 6.28
N THR A 60 9.97 -15.73 5.73
CA THR A 60 9.87 -14.49 6.50
C THR A 60 8.74 -13.58 5.98
N PRO A 61 8.10 -12.77 6.84
CA PRO A 61 7.15 -11.76 6.39
C PRO A 61 7.78 -10.80 5.37
N ILE A 62 7.02 -10.41 4.34
CA ILE A 62 7.53 -9.57 3.22
C ILE A 62 8.33 -8.34 3.67
N HIS A 63 7.87 -7.62 4.71
CA HIS A 63 8.57 -6.44 5.22
C HIS A 63 9.96 -6.76 5.79
N GLN A 64 10.13 -7.91 6.42
CA GLN A 64 11.44 -8.39 6.89
C GLN A 64 12.26 -8.94 5.74
N ALA A 65 11.64 -9.71 4.85
CA ALA A 65 12.27 -10.31 3.69
C ALA A 65 12.92 -9.27 2.77
N LEU A 66 12.23 -8.15 2.52
CA LEU A 66 12.77 -7.04 1.73
C LEU A 66 13.99 -6.39 2.41
N VAL A 67 13.92 -6.12 3.72
CA VAL A 67 15.03 -5.48 4.46
C VAL A 67 16.24 -6.41 4.59
N SER A 68 16.03 -7.71 4.77
CA SER A 68 17.11 -8.68 4.96
C SER A 68 17.83 -9.05 3.68
N ASN A 69 17.18 -8.89 2.51
CA ASN A 69 17.76 -9.22 1.21
C ASN A 69 18.23 -7.99 0.42
N ASP A 70 17.90 -6.78 0.87
CA ASP A 70 18.41 -5.55 0.26
C ASP A 70 19.94 -5.44 0.42
N PRO A 71 20.72 -5.44 -0.68
CA PRO A 71 22.17 -5.40 -0.64
C PRO A 71 22.72 -4.07 -0.10
N GLN A 72 21.89 -3.02 -0.03
CA GLN A 72 22.22 -1.70 0.54
C GLN A 72 21.72 -1.53 1.98
N SER A 73 21.08 -2.55 2.55
CA SER A 73 20.57 -2.55 3.93
C SER A 73 21.73 -2.66 4.92
N GLY A 74 22.46 -1.56 5.09
CA GLY A 74 23.43 -1.41 6.17
C GLY A 74 22.69 -1.47 7.51
N SER A 75 22.80 -2.60 8.24
CA SER A 75 22.33 -2.80 9.63
C SER A 75 21.04 -2.02 9.99
N LEU A 76 20.02 -2.04 9.12
CA LEU A 76 18.72 -1.45 9.43
C LEU A 76 18.03 -2.39 10.41
N SER A 77 17.97 -1.96 11.68
CA SER A 77 17.14 -2.61 12.69
C SER A 77 15.72 -2.69 12.17
N SER A 78 15.22 -3.90 11.92
CA SER A 78 13.87 -4.18 11.41
C SER A 78 12.78 -3.91 12.45
N SER A 79 13.01 -3.00 13.39
CA SER A 79 12.20 -2.78 14.59
C SER A 79 10.93 -1.96 14.36
N ILE A 80 10.56 -1.71 13.10
CA ILE A 80 9.26 -1.08 12.79
C ILE A 80 8.19 -2.18 12.88
N SER A 81 7.63 -2.36 14.07
CA SER A 81 6.53 -3.30 14.29
C SER A 81 5.18 -2.75 13.85
N MET A 82 5.04 -1.42 13.74
CA MET A 82 3.79 -0.75 13.37
C MET A 82 4.05 0.50 12.52
N LEU A 83 3.24 0.67 11.47
CA LEU A 83 3.16 1.91 10.70
C LEU A 83 2.01 2.78 11.24
N PRO A 84 2.21 4.09 11.43
CA PRO A 84 1.11 4.98 11.79
C PRO A 84 0.08 5.01 10.66
N LEU A 85 -1.18 4.83 11.02
CA LEU A 85 -2.30 4.91 10.08
C LEU A 85 -2.97 6.29 10.17
N ASN A 86 -3.54 6.73 9.05
CA ASN A 86 -4.37 7.94 9.02
C ASN A 86 -5.84 7.54 9.00
N GLY A 87 -6.69 8.30 9.69
CA GLY A 87 -8.14 8.20 9.55
C GLY A 87 -8.60 8.77 8.21
N LEU A 88 -9.76 8.32 7.73
CA LEU A 88 -10.39 8.84 6.51
C LEU A 88 -11.83 9.24 6.82
N ILE A 89 -12.18 10.48 6.50
CA ILE A 89 -13.55 10.99 6.57
C ILE A 89 -14.03 11.25 5.15
N THR A 90 -15.18 10.66 4.85
CA THR A 90 -15.86 10.83 3.57
C THR A 90 -17.07 11.74 3.72
N ARG A 91 -17.53 12.30 2.59
CA ARG A 91 -18.71 13.16 2.56
C ARG A 91 -19.93 12.40 3.09
N SER A 92 -20.84 13.11 3.77
CA SER A 92 -22.08 12.55 4.32
C SER A 92 -21.92 11.57 5.48
N GLN A 93 -20.71 11.40 6.02
CA GLN A 93 -20.52 10.66 7.26
C GLN A 93 -20.96 11.55 8.43
N PRO A 94 -22.03 11.19 9.17
CA PRO A 94 -22.47 11.99 10.31
C PRO A 94 -21.36 12.02 11.37
N PRO A 95 -21.30 13.08 12.20
CA PRO A 95 -20.40 13.09 13.34
C PRO A 95 -20.69 11.83 14.17
N SER A 96 -19.62 11.18 14.62
CA SER A 96 -19.70 9.96 15.42
C SER A 96 -20.13 10.26 16.88
N LEU A 97 -21.21 11.02 17.04
CA LEU A 97 -21.87 11.29 18.31
C LEU A 97 -22.79 10.11 18.64
N GLY A 98 -22.23 9.02 19.17
CA GLY A 98 -23.04 8.07 19.96
C GLY A 98 -23.11 6.60 19.53
N VAL A 99 -22.14 6.06 18.80
CA VAL A 99 -21.97 4.59 18.76
C VAL A 99 -20.61 4.27 19.36
N SER A 100 -20.63 3.50 20.44
CA SER A 100 -19.51 3.01 21.24
C SER A 100 -18.59 2.04 20.49
N ASP A 101 -18.37 2.24 19.19
CA ASP A 101 -17.25 1.61 18.50
C ASP A 101 -16.04 2.47 18.79
N GLN A 102 -15.15 1.93 19.63
CA GLN A 102 -13.88 2.53 20.02
C GLN A 102 -13.28 3.33 18.87
N LYS A 103 -13.41 4.65 18.96
CA LYS A 103 -12.82 5.58 18.00
C LYS A 103 -11.33 5.25 17.98
N LYS A 104 -10.86 4.60 16.91
CA LYS A 104 -9.43 4.44 16.70
C LYS A 104 -8.89 5.86 16.63
N SER A 105 -8.16 6.26 17.66
CA SER A 105 -7.53 7.58 17.70
C SER A 105 -6.47 7.57 16.61
N TYR A 106 -6.69 8.33 15.56
CA TYR A 106 -5.69 8.57 14.53
C TYR A 106 -5.06 9.94 14.78
N ASP A 107 -3.73 10.00 14.72
CA ASP A 107 -2.98 11.25 14.89
C ASP A 107 -3.12 12.18 13.67
N SER A 108 -3.59 11.64 12.54
CA SER A 108 -3.85 12.39 11.32
C SER A 108 -5.07 11.84 10.57
N TRP A 109 -5.78 12.76 9.92
CA TRP A 109 -7.04 12.50 9.23
C TRP A 109 -7.00 13.05 7.81
N LYS A 110 -7.55 12.29 6.87
CA LYS A 110 -7.78 12.69 5.50
C LYS A 110 -9.27 12.96 5.29
N VAL A 111 -9.63 14.15 4.81
CA VAL A 111 -11.02 14.57 4.55
C VAL A 111 -11.24 14.74 3.06
N LYS A 112 -12.28 14.11 2.51
CA LYS A 112 -12.67 14.30 1.10
C LYS A 112 -13.46 15.60 0.94
N ILE A 113 -12.93 16.52 0.13
CA ILE A 113 -13.52 17.82 -0.20
C ILE A 113 -13.76 17.94 -1.72
N GLY A 114 -14.27 19.06 -2.23
CA GLY A 114 -14.55 19.25 -3.66
C GLY A 114 -15.95 18.78 -4.04
N HIS A 115 -16.90 18.86 -3.11
CA HIS A 115 -18.31 18.62 -3.41
C HIS A 115 -18.92 19.82 -4.15
N GLN A 116 -19.99 19.59 -4.93
CA GLN A 116 -20.69 20.69 -5.61
C GLN A 116 -21.30 21.70 -4.63
N SER A 117 -21.76 21.21 -3.47
CA SER A 117 -22.20 22.05 -2.35
C SER A 117 -21.07 22.21 -1.34
N LEU A 118 -20.65 23.46 -1.14
CA LEU A 118 -19.65 23.83 -0.13
C LEU A 118 -20.07 23.44 1.29
N SER A 119 -21.38 23.45 1.59
CA SER A 119 -21.88 23.08 2.92
C SER A 119 -21.46 21.67 3.32
N VAL A 120 -21.46 20.74 2.37
CA VAL A 120 -21.10 19.33 2.62
C VAL A 120 -19.62 19.19 2.94
N ASP A 121 -18.77 20.00 2.31
CA ASP A 121 -17.33 20.00 2.59
C ASP A 121 -17.02 20.64 3.95
N ILE A 122 -17.75 21.71 4.30
CA ILE A 122 -17.66 22.35 5.63
C ILE A 122 -18.08 21.35 6.71
N ASP A 123 -19.23 20.69 6.56
CA ASP A 123 -19.72 19.70 7.53
C ASP A 123 -18.71 18.55 7.71
N ALA A 124 -18.10 18.06 6.62
CA ALA A 124 -17.09 17.01 6.70
C ALA A 124 -15.81 17.46 7.43
N LEU A 125 -15.40 18.71 7.26
CA LEU A 125 -14.27 19.30 7.98
C LEU A 125 -14.58 19.53 9.46
N GLU A 126 -15.77 20.03 9.78
CA GLU A 126 -16.21 20.21 11.17
C GLU A 126 -16.25 18.87 11.90
N ASN A 127 -16.80 17.83 11.27
CA ASN A 127 -16.78 16.47 11.83
C ASN A 127 -15.36 15.96 12.09
N ALA A 128 -14.39 16.26 11.21
CA ALA A 128 -12.99 15.89 11.42
C ALA A 128 -12.33 16.61 12.60
N LEU A 129 -12.67 17.89 12.80
CA LEU A 129 -12.16 18.69 13.91
C LEU A 129 -12.77 18.25 15.25
N VAL A 130 -14.05 17.91 15.26
CA VAL A 130 -14.71 17.28 16.42
C VAL A 130 -14.07 15.93 16.71
N ASP A 131 -13.78 15.14 15.67
CA ASP A 131 -13.24 13.79 15.83
C ASP A 131 -11.79 13.73 16.31
N THR A 132 -11.04 14.81 16.12
CA THR A 132 -9.67 14.98 16.63
C THR A 132 -9.61 15.51 18.07
N ASN A 133 -10.77 15.67 18.74
CA ASN A 133 -10.90 16.18 20.13
C ASN A 133 -10.11 17.49 20.37
N GLY A 134 -9.92 18.32 19.34
CA GLY A 134 -9.11 19.55 19.45
C GLY A 134 -7.61 19.33 19.77
N ASN A 135 -7.13 18.09 19.81
CA ASN A 135 -5.79 17.72 20.28
C ASN A 135 -4.68 17.86 19.21
N GLY A 136 -4.87 18.75 18.23
CA GLY A 136 -3.83 19.03 17.22
C GLY A 136 -3.60 17.88 16.23
N GLY A 137 -4.60 17.04 15.98
CA GLY A 137 -4.55 16.04 14.92
C GLY A 137 -4.35 16.71 13.55
N ASN A 138 -3.44 16.16 12.73
CA ASN A 138 -3.14 16.74 11.42
C ASN A 138 -4.27 16.42 10.43
N VAL A 139 -5.08 17.41 10.06
CA VAL A 139 -6.13 17.27 9.04
C VAL A 139 -5.55 17.61 7.66
N ARG A 140 -5.77 16.71 6.69
CA ARG A 140 -5.39 16.89 5.28
C ARG A 140 -6.63 16.79 4.41
N ALA A 141 -6.81 17.73 3.51
CA ALA A 141 -7.92 17.73 2.58
C ALA A 141 -7.53 17.10 1.23
N ASP A 142 -8.45 16.36 0.61
CA ASP A 142 -8.28 15.75 -0.70
C ASP A 142 -9.50 16.01 -1.60
N ALA A 143 -9.28 16.84 -2.62
CA ALA A 143 -10.30 17.22 -3.60
C ALA A 143 -10.46 16.22 -4.76
N ASN A 144 -9.49 15.32 -4.98
CA ASN A 144 -9.45 14.42 -6.15
C ASN A 144 -9.61 15.14 -7.51
N ARG A 145 -8.86 16.25 -7.70
CA ARG A 145 -9.00 17.21 -8.82
C ARG A 145 -10.30 17.99 -8.72
#